data_AF-A0A517TBX2-F1
#
_entry.id   AF-A0A517TBX2-F1
#
_cell.length_a   1.000
_cell.length_b   1.000
_cell.length_c   1.000
_cell.angle_alpha   90.00
_cell.angle_beta   90.00
_cell.angle_gamma   90.00
#
_symmetry.space_group_name_H-M   'P 1'
#
loop_
_entity.id
_entity.type
_entity.pdbx_description
1 polymer ?
#
loop_
_entity_poly.entity_id
_entity_poly.type
_entity_poly.pdbx_seq_one_letter_code
_entity_poly.pdbx_strand_id
1 'polypeptide(L)'
;MHLAYFVIDEEQQLRRTEAESVEAVWEGRAGTSSLKYELPEELRLVSVLIDEDLNPLVCFFLRLDLDGEEITDETRLDAYEAVTARHQNQLEHPAAQRQLEGWPDDWQRQMAVALDVPIMEINRIAIGGPLLMSDLWGVSVAQVVEYFQDVIEEEGL
;
A
#
# COMPACT_ATOMS: atom_id res chain seq x y z
N MET A 1 -4.08 -16.69 -1.76
CA MET A 1 -3.61 -15.41 -1.17
C MET A 1 -4.76 -14.46 -0.87
N HIS A 2 -4.59 -13.59 0.11
CA HIS A 2 -5.54 -12.54 0.50
C HIS A 2 -4.85 -11.18 0.53
N LEU A 3 -5.58 -10.11 0.19
CA LEU A 3 -5.09 -8.73 0.24
C LEU A 3 -5.77 -7.96 1.37
N ALA A 4 -4.98 -7.39 2.29
CA ALA A 4 -5.47 -6.53 3.36
C ALA A 4 -4.98 -5.10 3.18
N TYR A 5 -5.81 -4.12 3.56
CA TYR A 5 -5.47 -2.71 3.48
C TYR A 5 -5.41 -2.08 4.86
N PHE A 6 -4.44 -1.19 5.04
CA PHE A 6 -4.23 -0.42 6.23
C PHE A 6 -3.94 1.03 5.88
N VAL A 7 -4.41 1.96 6.70
CA VAL A 7 -4.14 3.39 6.56
C VAL A 7 -3.48 3.93 7.83
N ILE A 8 -2.76 5.04 7.72
CA ILE A 8 -2.29 5.81 8.89
C ILE A 8 -3.32 6.88 9.22
N ASP A 9 -3.87 6.85 10.43
CA ASP A 9 -4.77 7.89 10.93
C ASP A 9 -4.02 9.13 11.45
N GLU A 10 -4.77 10.17 11.84
CA GLU A 10 -4.19 11.40 12.43
C GLU A 10 -3.34 11.15 13.68
N GLU A 11 -3.63 10.09 14.44
CA GLU A 11 -2.89 9.68 15.65
C GLU A 11 -1.62 8.86 15.33
N GLN A 12 -1.22 8.81 14.05
CA GLN A 12 -0.09 8.00 13.57
C GLN A 12 -0.26 6.50 13.85
N GLN A 13 -1.51 6.02 13.90
CA GLN A 13 -1.84 4.62 14.10
C GLN A 13 -2.18 3.95 12.77
N LEU A 14 -1.66 2.74 12.59
CA LEU A 14 -1.96 1.85 11.50
C LEU A 14 -3.31 1.19 11.75
N ARG A 15 -4.29 1.50 10.91
CA ARG A 15 -5.67 1.05 11.04
C ARG A 15 -6.07 0.19 9.86
N ARG A 16 -6.58 -1.01 10.15
CA ARG A 16 -7.17 -1.86 9.11
C ARG A 16 -8.44 -1.21 8.56
N THR A 17 -8.55 -1.18 7.25
CA THR A 17 -9.70 -0.64 6.52
C THR A 17 -10.24 -1.66 5.50
N GLU A 18 -11.44 -1.39 4.99
CA GLU A 18 -12.12 -2.24 4.01
C GLU A 18 -11.60 -1.96 2.60
N ALA A 19 -11.43 -3.02 1.80
CA ALA A 19 -10.96 -2.92 0.42
C ALA A 19 -11.86 -2.02 -0.43
N GLU A 20 -13.18 -2.20 -0.31
CA GLU A 20 -14.17 -1.43 -1.06
C GLU A 20 -14.03 0.08 -0.84
N SER A 21 -13.78 0.51 0.40
CA SER A 21 -13.60 1.93 0.71
C SER A 21 -12.32 2.49 0.10
N VAL A 22 -11.21 1.75 0.17
CA VAL A 22 -9.94 2.18 -0.41
C VAL A 22 -10.03 2.24 -1.93
N GLU A 23 -10.63 1.24 -2.56
CA GLU A 23 -10.87 1.21 -4.00
C GLU A 23 -11.75 2.37 -4.45
N ALA A 24 -12.83 2.67 -3.72
CA ALA A 24 -13.70 3.79 -4.03
C ALA A 24 -12.98 5.15 -3.94
N VAL A 25 -12.10 5.32 -2.95
CA VAL A 25 -11.25 6.52 -2.83
C VAL A 25 -10.23 6.59 -3.96
N TRP A 26 -9.56 5.47 -4.25
CA TRP A 26 -8.57 5.36 -5.33
C TRP A 26 -9.17 5.72 -6.69
N GLU A 27 -10.40 5.28 -6.97
CA GLU A 27 -11.10 5.54 -8.24
C GLU A 27 -11.79 6.91 -8.28
N GLY A 28 -11.73 7.71 -7.21
CA GLY A 28 -12.43 8.99 -7.11
C GLY A 28 -13.96 8.86 -7.05
N ARG A 29 -14.48 7.67 -6.71
CA ARG A 29 -15.93 7.45 -6.49
C ARG A 29 -16.38 7.91 -5.11
N ALA A 30 -15.46 8.05 -4.16
CA ALA A 30 -15.70 8.54 -2.81
C ALA A 30 -14.51 9.38 -2.32
N GLY A 31 -14.75 10.27 -1.37
CA GLY A 31 -13.69 10.98 -0.65
C GLY A 31 -13.13 10.17 0.53
N THR A 32 -11.99 10.56 1.06
CA THR A 32 -11.36 9.92 2.24
C THR A 32 -12.24 9.89 3.48
N SER A 33 -13.25 10.77 3.58
CA SER A 33 -14.28 10.73 4.64
C SER A 33 -15.14 9.45 4.64
N SER A 34 -15.12 8.69 3.54
CA SER A 34 -15.74 7.37 3.46
C SER A 34 -14.97 6.28 4.20
N LEU A 35 -13.69 6.54 4.52
CA LEU A 35 -12.90 5.66 5.36
C LEU A 35 -13.34 5.82 6.82
N LYS A 36 -13.22 4.73 7.58
CA LYS A 36 -13.65 4.69 8.99
C LYS A 36 -12.86 5.63 9.91
N TYR A 37 -11.69 6.09 9.49
CA TYR A 37 -10.74 6.84 10.31
C TYR A 37 -10.45 8.18 9.66
N GLU A 38 -10.29 9.20 10.49
CA GLU A 38 -9.83 10.51 10.05
C GLU A 38 -8.36 10.41 9.64
N LEU A 39 -8.05 10.96 8.47
CA LEU A 39 -6.73 10.93 7.86
C LEU A 39 -6.11 12.33 7.94
N PRO A 40 -4.77 12.43 7.99
CA PRO A 40 -4.09 13.71 7.78
C PRO A 40 -4.31 14.24 6.34
N GLU A 41 -3.65 15.34 5.98
CA GLU A 41 -3.64 15.91 4.61
C GLU A 41 -3.01 14.99 3.53
N GLU A 42 -2.75 13.73 3.87
CA GLU A 42 -2.20 12.71 3.00
C GLU A 42 -2.80 11.33 3.31
N LEU A 43 -3.03 10.55 2.25
CA LEU A 43 -3.37 9.14 2.35
C LEU A 43 -2.08 8.32 2.35
N ARG A 44 -1.78 7.70 3.50
CA ARG A 44 -0.73 6.69 3.63
C ARG A 44 -1.37 5.31 3.72
N LEU A 45 -1.29 4.56 2.64
CA LEU A 45 -1.89 3.25 2.45
C LEU A 45 -0.80 2.17 2.48
N VAL A 46 -1.02 1.13 3.29
CA VAL A 46 -0.27 -0.12 3.21
C VAL A 46 -1.18 -1.22 2.69
N SER A 47 -0.76 -1.85 1.59
CA SER A 47 -1.41 -3.05 1.07
C SER A 47 -0.57 -4.26 1.46
N VAL A 48 -1.16 -5.27 2.10
CA VAL A 48 -0.45 -6.46 2.57
C VAL A 48 -0.97 -7.68 1.83
N LEU A 49 -0.08 -8.35 1.10
CA LEU A 49 -0.34 -9.69 0.59
C LEU A 49 -0.12 -10.70 1.71
N ILE A 50 -1.11 -11.56 1.92
CA ILE A 50 -1.15 -12.55 2.98
C ILE A 50 -1.34 -13.93 2.34
N ASP A 51 -0.57 -14.93 2.78
CA ASP A 51 -0.71 -16.31 2.32
C ASP A 51 -1.92 -17.03 2.96
N GLU A 52 -2.07 -18.33 2.69
CA GLU A 52 -3.16 -19.14 3.25
C GLU A 52 -3.00 -19.42 4.75
N ASP A 53 -1.76 -19.35 5.26
CA ASP A 53 -1.39 -19.54 6.66
C ASP A 53 -1.44 -18.23 7.47
N LEU A 54 -1.97 -17.15 6.85
CA LEU A 54 -2.08 -15.80 7.41
C LEU A 54 -0.75 -15.07 7.62
N ASN A 55 0.34 -15.53 7.00
CA ASN A 55 1.62 -14.83 7.04
C ASN A 55 1.67 -13.71 6.00
N PRO A 56 2.19 -12.53 6.36
CA PRO A 56 2.42 -11.45 5.42
C PRO A 56 3.57 -11.80 4.48
N LEU A 57 3.28 -11.87 3.18
CA LEU A 57 4.26 -12.11 2.13
C LEU A 57 4.98 -10.83 1.74
N VAL A 58 4.24 -9.74 1.52
CA VAL A 58 4.80 -8.43 1.11
C VAL A 58 3.92 -7.30 1.64
N CYS A 59 4.54 -6.27 2.22
CA CYS A 59 3.90 -5.02 2.58
C CYS A 59 4.24 -3.94 1.54
N PHE A 60 3.23 -3.45 0.81
CA PHE A 60 3.37 -2.40 -0.18
C PHE A 60 2.98 -1.05 0.40
N PHE A 61 3.84 -0.06 0.23
CA PHE A 61 3.70 1.27 0.79
C PHE A 61 3.34 2.27 -0.31
N LEU A 62 2.28 3.04 -0.05
CA LEU A 62 1.80 4.08 -0.94
C LEU A 62 1.44 5.31 -0.12
N ARG A 63 1.98 6.45 -0.50
CA ARG A 63 1.78 7.77 0.10
C ARG A 63 1.33 8.73 -0.97
N LEU A 64 0.20 9.38 -0.72
CA LEU A 64 -0.50 10.24 -1.68
C LEU A 64 -0.96 11.51 -0.97
N ASP A 65 -0.67 12.66 -1.55
CA ASP A 65 -1.24 13.93 -1.08
C ASP A 65 -2.73 14.03 -1.37
N LEU A 66 -3.45 14.70 -0.48
CA LEU A 66 -4.87 14.97 -0.63
C LEU A 66 -5.12 16.47 -0.87
N ASP A 67 -6.04 16.79 -1.76
CA ASP A 67 -6.67 18.12 -1.83
C ASP A 67 -8.09 18.00 -1.30
N GLY A 68 -8.26 18.37 -0.02
CA GLY A 68 -9.47 18.05 0.73
C GLY A 68 -9.62 16.54 0.94
N GLU A 69 -10.60 15.93 0.27
CA GLU A 69 -10.90 14.49 0.41
C GLU A 69 -10.45 13.66 -0.80
N GLU A 70 -9.83 14.29 -1.79
CA GLU A 70 -9.49 13.65 -3.07
C GLU A 70 -7.97 13.51 -3.23
N ILE A 71 -7.55 12.38 -3.80
CA ILE A 71 -6.15 12.14 -4.18
C ILE A 71 -5.81 13.04 -5.37
N THR A 72 -4.68 13.76 -5.27
CA THR A 72 -4.24 14.66 -6.34
C THR A 72 -3.70 13.88 -7.55
N ASP A 73 -3.85 14.44 -8.76
CA ASP A 73 -3.28 13.82 -9.96
C ASP A 73 -1.74 13.82 -9.95
N GLU A 74 -1.13 14.86 -9.36
CA GLU A 74 0.33 14.99 -9.22
C GLU A 74 0.89 13.84 -8.39
N THR A 75 0.28 13.54 -7.23
CA THR A 75 0.78 12.48 -6.36
C THR A 75 0.53 11.07 -6.91
N ARG A 76 -0.54 10.87 -7.70
CA ARG A 76 -0.73 9.62 -8.46
C ARG A 76 0.39 9.43 -9.49
N LEU A 77 0.74 10.49 -10.22
CA LEU A 77 1.83 10.44 -11.20
C LEU A 77 3.16 10.09 -10.52
N ASP A 78 3.50 10.74 -9.41
CA ASP A 78 4.68 10.43 -8.61
C ASP A 78 4.72 8.95 -8.18
N ALA A 79 3.57 8.39 -7.78
CA ALA A 79 3.47 6.99 -7.41
C ALA A 79 3.73 6.04 -8.59
N TYR A 80 3.19 6.32 -9.79
CA TYR A 80 3.50 5.54 -10.99
C TYR A 80 4.99 5.63 -11.34
N GLU A 81 5.59 6.81 -11.24
CA GLU A 81 7.03 6.99 -11.47
C GLU A 81 7.87 6.19 -10.48
N ALA A 82 7.50 6.18 -9.19
CA ALA A 82 8.20 5.41 -8.15
C ALA A 82 8.23 3.90 -8.45
N VAL A 83 7.14 3.35 -8.99
CA VAL A 83 7.04 1.91 -9.32
C VAL A 83 7.67 1.56 -10.67
N THR A 84 7.66 2.49 -11.63
CA THR A 84 8.19 2.25 -12.99
C THR A 84 9.66 2.64 -13.18
N ALA A 85 10.26 3.35 -12.22
CA ALA A 85 11.66 3.77 -12.25
C ALA A 85 12.61 2.56 -12.41
N ARG A 86 13.14 2.35 -13.63
CA ARG A 86 14.08 1.27 -14.01
C ARG A 86 15.52 1.51 -13.54
N HIS A 87 15.72 2.14 -12.38
CA HIS A 87 17.07 2.42 -11.89
C HIS A 87 17.62 1.28 -11.04
N GLN A 88 18.93 1.03 -11.17
CA GLN A 88 19.64 -0.02 -10.43
C GLN A 88 19.51 0.11 -8.90
N ASN A 89 19.10 1.29 -8.41
CA ASN A 89 18.67 1.54 -7.04
C ASN A 89 17.29 2.24 -7.04
N GLN A 90 16.21 1.49 -7.26
CA GLN A 90 14.84 2.02 -7.26
C GLN A 90 14.53 2.86 -6.00
N LEU A 91 15.10 2.49 -4.86
CA LEU A 91 14.96 3.19 -3.57
C LEU A 91 15.71 4.53 -3.48
N GLU A 92 16.65 4.82 -4.38
CA GLU A 92 17.36 6.11 -4.44
C GLU A 92 16.61 7.14 -5.31
N HIS A 93 15.57 6.74 -6.03
CA HIS A 93 14.76 7.68 -6.81
C HIS A 93 13.97 8.60 -5.86
N PRO A 94 13.93 9.93 -6.09
CA PRO A 94 13.20 10.85 -5.21
C PRO A 94 11.74 10.47 -4.98
N ALA A 95 11.05 10.01 -6.03
CA ALA A 95 9.68 9.53 -5.91
C ALA A 95 9.59 8.31 -4.98
N ALA A 96 10.56 7.40 -5.01
CA ALA A 96 10.57 6.23 -4.13
C ALA A 96 10.91 6.60 -2.67
N GLN A 97 11.82 7.56 -2.47
CA GLN A 97 12.15 8.08 -1.12
C GLN A 97 10.92 8.71 -0.47
N ARG A 98 10.18 9.54 -1.22
CA ARG A 98 8.92 10.13 -0.76
C ARG A 98 7.94 9.09 -0.26
N GLN A 99 7.80 7.97 -0.97
CA GLN A 99 6.88 6.88 -0.62
C GLN A 99 7.24 6.19 0.70
N LEU A 100 8.51 6.24 1.12
CA LEU A 100 9.01 5.61 2.36
C LEU A 100 9.24 6.61 3.50
N GLU A 101 9.10 7.90 3.24
CA GLU A 101 9.25 8.96 4.25
C GLU A 101 7.93 9.25 5.00
N GLY A 102 8.07 9.67 6.26
CA GLY A 102 6.97 10.16 7.08
C GLY A 102 6.15 9.09 7.78
N TRP A 103 6.43 7.80 7.56
CA TRP A 103 5.75 6.70 8.26
C TRP A 103 6.06 6.68 9.76
N PRO A 104 5.13 6.19 10.62
CA PRO A 104 5.38 6.08 12.05
C PRO A 104 6.61 5.21 12.34
N ASP A 105 7.48 5.63 13.27
CA ASP A 105 8.72 4.90 13.60
C ASP A 105 8.49 3.45 14.04
N ASP A 106 7.33 3.14 14.60
CA ASP A 106 6.94 1.82 15.08
C ASP A 106 5.98 1.07 14.14
N TRP A 107 5.84 1.49 12.88
CA TRP A 107 4.90 0.89 11.92
C TRP A 107 5.02 -0.64 11.83
N GLN A 108 6.24 -1.21 11.91
CA GLN A 108 6.46 -2.66 11.87
C GLN A 108 5.80 -3.36 13.06
N ARG A 109 5.92 -2.76 14.25
CA ARG A 109 5.28 -3.26 15.46
C ARG A 109 3.76 -3.16 15.33
N GLN A 110 3.25 -2.04 14.85
CA GLN A 110 1.82 -1.85 14.66
C GLN A 110 1.25 -2.86 13.66
N MET A 111 1.96 -3.11 12.55
CA MET A 111 1.59 -4.11 11.54
C MET A 111 1.58 -5.53 12.11
N ALA A 112 2.65 -5.91 12.83
CA ALA A 112 2.76 -7.21 13.48
C ALA A 112 1.59 -7.47 14.45
N VAL A 113 1.23 -6.46 15.25
CA VAL A 113 0.07 -6.52 16.15
C VAL A 113 -1.24 -6.64 15.36
N ALA A 114 -1.40 -5.88 14.28
CA ALA A 114 -2.63 -5.86 13.49
C ALA A 114 -2.87 -7.17 12.71
N LEU A 115 -1.80 -7.87 12.35
CA LEU A 115 -1.84 -9.16 11.66
C LEU A 115 -1.75 -10.35 12.62
N ASP A 116 -1.50 -10.12 13.91
CA ASP A 116 -1.25 -11.17 14.92
C ASP A 116 -0.08 -12.10 14.56
N VAL A 117 1.03 -11.52 14.07
CA VAL A 117 2.24 -12.24 13.67
C VAL A 117 3.49 -11.72 14.38
N PRO A 118 4.55 -12.52 14.49
CA PRO A 118 5.84 -12.04 14.96
C PRO A 118 6.40 -10.92 14.07
N ILE A 119 7.04 -9.90 14.66
CA ILE A 119 7.62 -8.79 13.91
C ILE A 119 8.66 -9.22 12.85
N MET A 120 9.33 -10.36 13.06
CA MET A 120 10.31 -10.91 12.11
C MET A 120 9.71 -11.40 10.79
N GLU A 121 8.39 -11.64 10.76
CA GLU A 121 7.65 -11.98 9.54
C GLU A 121 7.38 -10.73 8.69
N ILE A 122 7.46 -9.53 9.26
CA ILE A 122 7.33 -8.25 8.54
C ILE A 122 8.69 -7.85 7.93
N ASN A 123 9.14 -8.58 6.91
CA ASN A 123 10.50 -8.41 6.37
C ASN A 123 10.58 -8.05 4.88
N ARG A 124 9.47 -8.11 4.13
CA ARG A 124 9.41 -7.71 2.72
C ARG A 124 8.59 -6.44 2.54
N ILE A 125 9.25 -5.40 2.02
CA ILE A 125 8.69 -4.08 1.78
C ILE A 125 8.83 -3.74 0.31
N ALA A 126 7.77 -3.22 -0.29
CA ALA A 126 7.76 -2.71 -1.65
C ALA A 126 7.00 -1.39 -1.72
N ILE A 127 7.17 -0.64 -2.81
CA ILE A 127 6.45 0.61 -3.06
C ILE A 127 5.28 0.34 -4.03
N GLY A 128 4.18 1.05 -3.83
CA GLY A 128 2.97 0.95 -4.64
C GLY A 128 2.00 -0.10 -4.10
N GLY A 129 1.83 -1.18 -4.85
CA GLY A 129 0.97 -2.30 -4.49
C GLY A 129 -0.13 -2.59 -5.50
N PRO A 130 -0.99 -3.58 -5.19
CA PRO A 130 -1.93 -4.12 -6.18
C PRO A 130 -2.90 -3.10 -6.78
N LEU A 131 -3.31 -2.07 -6.03
CA LEU A 131 -4.20 -1.01 -6.55
C LEU A 131 -3.52 -0.16 -7.63
N LEU A 132 -2.33 0.36 -7.33
CA LEU A 132 -1.57 1.17 -8.28
C LEU A 132 -1.25 0.38 -9.54
N MET A 133 -0.88 -0.89 -9.39
CA MET A 133 -0.54 -1.76 -10.50
C MET A 133 -1.77 -2.16 -11.33
N SER A 134 -2.90 -2.39 -10.69
CA SER A 134 -4.19 -2.65 -11.34
C SER A 134 -4.53 -1.50 -12.28
N ASP A 135 -4.42 -0.27 -11.78
CA ASP A 135 -4.67 0.93 -12.56
C ASP A 135 -3.63 1.12 -13.68
N LEU A 136 -2.34 0.99 -13.37
CA LEU A 136 -1.25 1.12 -14.35
C LEU A 136 -1.36 0.11 -15.51
N TRP A 137 -1.79 -1.12 -15.21
CA TRP A 137 -1.88 -2.21 -16.19
C TRP A 137 -3.25 -2.31 -16.87
N GLY A 138 -4.27 -1.59 -16.36
CA GLY A 138 -5.64 -1.68 -16.86
C GLY A 138 -6.28 -3.05 -16.61
N VAL A 139 -5.94 -3.71 -15.49
CA VAL A 139 -6.46 -5.02 -15.08
C VAL A 139 -7.06 -4.93 -13.68
N SER A 140 -7.84 -5.92 -13.25
CA SER A 140 -8.40 -5.91 -11.89
C SER A 140 -7.34 -6.17 -10.81
N VAL A 141 -7.58 -5.69 -9.58
CA VAL A 141 -6.74 -5.99 -8.40
C VAL A 141 -6.58 -7.49 -8.21
N ALA A 142 -7.65 -8.27 -8.41
CA ALA A 142 -7.60 -9.73 -8.32
C ALA A 142 -6.56 -10.34 -9.28
N GLN A 143 -6.50 -9.87 -10.53
CA GLN A 143 -5.51 -10.34 -11.51
C GLN A 143 -4.07 -9.94 -11.11
N VAL A 144 -3.89 -8.78 -10.48
CA VAL A 144 -2.57 -8.40 -9.94
C VAL A 144 -2.16 -9.29 -8.77
N VAL A 145 -3.10 -9.63 -7.89
CA VAL A 145 -2.85 -10.55 -6.77
C VAL A 145 -2.50 -11.94 -7.28
N GLU A 146 -3.20 -12.45 -8.30
CA GLU A 146 -2.88 -13.72 -8.97
C GLU A 146 -1.47 -13.68 -9.57
N TYR A 147 -1.11 -12.60 -10.26
CA TYR A 147 0.25 -12.42 -10.78
C TYR A 147 1.31 -12.48 -9.67
N PHE A 148 1.08 -11.81 -8.55
CA PHE A 148 2.02 -11.87 -7.42
C PHE A 148 2.11 -13.27 -6.81
N GLN A 149 1.01 -14.01 -6.79
CA GLN A 149 1.01 -15.39 -6.34
C GLN A 149 1.93 -16.24 -7.22
N ASP A 150 1.77 -16.16 -8.55
CA ASP A 150 2.60 -16.91 -9.50
C ASP A 150 4.08 -16.56 -9.35
N VAL A 151 4.43 -15.28 -9.21
CA VAL A 151 5.82 -14.83 -9.04
C VAL A 151 6.43 -15.35 -7.74
N ILE A 152 5.70 -15.29 -6.63
CA ILE A 152 6.18 -15.76 -5.32
C ILE A 152 6.39 -17.28 -5.36
N GLU A 153 5.47 -18.03 -5.97
CA GLU A 153 5.59 -19.48 -6.15
C GLU A 153 6.79 -19.86 -7.05
N GLU A 154 7.03 -19.13 -8.14
CA GLU A 154 8.15 -19.36 -9.07
C GLU A 154 9.52 -19.05 -8.45
N GLU A 155 9.63 -17.99 -7.64
CA GLU A 155 10.87 -17.62 -6.98
C GLU A 155 11.18 -18.50 -5.74
N GLY A 156 10.27 -19.42 -5.38
CA GLY A 156 10.43 -20.31 -4.22
C GLY A 156 10.46 -19.53 -2.90
N LEU A 157 9.67 -18.46 -2.85
CA LEU A 157 9.68 -17.43 -1.82
C LEU A 157 8.56 -17.55 -0.80
#